data_AF-A0A662VZT5-F1
#
_entry.id   AF-A0A662VZT5-F1
#
_cell.length_a   1.000
_cell.length_b   1.000
_cell.length_c   1.000
_cell.angle_alpha   90.00
_cell.angle_beta   90.00
_cell.angle_gamma   90.00
#
_symmetry.space_group_name_H-M   'P 1'
#
loop_
_entity.id
_entity.type
_entity.pdbx_description
1 polymer ?
#
loop_
_entity_poly.entity_id
_entity_poly.type
_entity_poly.pdbx_seq_one_letter_code
_entity_poly.pdbx_strand_id
1 'polypeptide(L)'
;MEWCDEDIIDVYTRQDAIEDGVIFKAGRIANRDVDLTTNLIAKLDKYELAKAIVEGLETARHFRQPGMKEIVVNGKRVWVDDNGSVITLMLPEDY
;
A
#
# COMPACT_ATOMS: atom_id res chain seq x y z
N MET A 1 22.84 33.74 -12.92
CA MET A 1 21.76 33.21 -12.08
C MET A 1 22.28 31.89 -11.57
N GLU A 2 22.92 31.93 -10.40
CA GLU A 2 23.38 30.72 -9.72
C GLU A 2 22.13 29.99 -9.22
N TRP A 3 22.03 28.71 -9.53
CA TRP A 3 21.00 27.86 -8.96
C TRP A 3 21.40 27.62 -7.50
N CYS A 4 20.65 28.19 -6.55
CA CYS A 4 20.79 27.85 -5.14
C CYS A 4 20.11 26.49 -4.93
N ASP A 5 20.81 25.54 -4.30
CA ASP A 5 20.33 24.20 -3.95
C ASP A 5 19.17 24.20 -2.91
N GLU A 6 18.52 25.34 -2.65
CA GLU A 6 17.49 25.50 -1.61
C GLU A 6 16.05 25.16 -2.09
N ASP A 7 15.85 24.86 -3.37
CA ASP A 7 14.55 24.41 -3.92
C ASP A 7 14.54 22.90 -4.23
N ILE A 8 15.25 22.09 -3.43
CA ILE A 8 15.03 20.64 -3.44
C ILE A 8 13.67 20.42 -2.78
N ILE A 9 12.67 20.08 -3.60
CA ILE A 9 11.37 19.58 -3.15
C ILE A 9 11.66 18.40 -2.22
N ASP A 10 11.30 18.53 -0.94
CA ASP A 10 11.37 17.43 0.02
C ASP A 10 10.66 16.23 -0.61
N VAL A 11 11.39 15.14 -0.83
CA VAL A 11 10.86 13.98 -1.54
C VAL A 11 9.82 13.36 -0.65
N TYR A 12 8.54 13.45 -1.03
CA TYR A 12 7.43 12.89 -0.23
C TYR A 12 7.70 11.43 0.11
N THR A 13 7.97 11.17 1.38
CA THR A 13 8.40 9.88 1.88
C THR A 13 7.21 9.04 2.33
N ARG A 14 7.46 7.74 2.51
CA ARG A 14 6.50 6.86 3.19
C ARG A 14 6.14 7.34 4.60
N GLN A 15 7.09 7.97 5.32
CA GLN A 15 6.84 8.47 6.66
C GLN A 15 5.86 9.64 6.62
N ASP A 16 6.02 10.55 5.65
CA ASP A 16 5.07 11.65 5.43
C ASP A 16 3.67 11.12 5.11
N ALA A 17 3.57 10.09 4.26
CA ALA A 17 2.29 9.43 3.96
C ALA A 17 1.61 8.78 5.18
N ILE A 18 2.39 8.30 6.15
CA ILE A 18 1.86 7.79 7.44
C ILE A 18 1.39 8.95 8.31
N GLU A 19 2.17 10.03 8.39
CA GLU A 19 1.87 11.21 9.21
C GLU A 19 0.65 11.99 8.71
N ASP A 20 0.50 12.08 7.39
CA ASP A 20 -0.68 12.66 6.73
C ASP A 20 -1.91 11.73 6.79
N GLY A 21 -1.74 10.50 7.26
CA GLY A 21 -2.82 9.51 7.36
C GLY A 21 -3.30 8.99 6.00
N VAL A 22 -2.48 9.08 4.95
CA VAL A 22 -2.76 8.49 3.63
C VAL A 22 -2.65 6.97 3.69
N ILE A 23 -1.67 6.47 4.44
CA ILE A 23 -1.45 5.04 4.68
C ILE A 23 -1.46 4.69 6.17
N PHE A 24 -2.02 3.53 6.48
CA PHE A 24 -2.00 2.92 7.80
C PHE A 24 -1.00 1.77 7.84
N LYS A 25 0.00 1.87 8.71
CA LYS A 25 0.98 0.80 8.96
C LYS A 25 0.33 -0.35 9.73
N ALA A 26 -0.13 -1.37 9.02
CA ALA A 26 -0.90 -2.48 9.58
C ALA A 26 -0.03 -3.51 10.31
N GLY A 27 1.26 -3.62 9.96
CA GLY A 27 2.18 -4.50 10.67
C GLY A 27 3.36 -4.92 9.81
N ARG A 28 3.88 -6.12 10.09
CA ARG A 28 5.04 -6.68 9.40
C ARG A 28 4.90 -8.19 9.26
N ILE A 29 5.24 -8.74 8.09
CA ILE A 29 5.23 -10.18 7.81
C ILE A 29 6.41 -10.57 6.92
N ALA A 30 7.10 -11.66 7.27
CA ALA A 30 8.24 -12.16 6.49
C ALA A 30 9.25 -11.07 6.08
N ASN A 31 9.64 -10.23 7.05
CA ASN A 31 10.52 -9.07 6.89
C ASN A 31 10.00 -7.90 6.05
N ARG A 32 8.81 -8.00 5.45
CA ARG A 32 8.15 -6.91 4.72
C ARG A 32 7.17 -6.18 5.62
N ASP A 33 7.16 -4.85 5.58
CA ASP A 33 6.08 -4.07 6.20
C ASP A 33 4.78 -4.26 5.42
N VAL A 34 3.65 -4.08 6.09
CA VAL A 34 2.33 -4.14 5.46
C VAL A 34 1.61 -2.82 5.69
N ASP A 35 1.28 -2.16 4.60
CA ASP A 35 0.54 -0.90 4.59
C ASP A 35 -0.83 -1.10 3.93
N LEU A 36 -1.81 -0.38 4.45
CA LEU A 36 -3.15 -0.28 3.88
C LEU A 36 -3.40 1.19 3.58
N THR A 37 -3.90 1.53 2.40
CA THR A 37 -4.37 2.91 2.19
C THR A 37 -5.58 3.19 3.07
N THR A 38 -5.69 4.41 3.58
CA THR A 38 -6.84 4.81 4.41
C THR A 38 -8.14 4.76 3.62
N ASN A 39 -8.10 5.03 2.31
CA ASN A 39 -9.27 4.90 1.43
C ASN A 39 -9.74 3.44 1.30
N LEU A 40 -8.83 2.46 1.24
CA LEU A 40 -9.19 1.03 1.31
C LEU A 40 -9.93 0.72 2.62
N ILE A 41 -9.40 1.17 3.76
CA ILE A 41 -10.01 0.96 5.09
C ILE A 41 -11.39 1.62 5.16
N ALA A 42 -11.56 2.81 4.59
CA ALA A 42 -12.80 3.57 4.66
C ALA A 42 -13.92 3.01 3.75
N LYS A 43 -13.57 2.45 2.59
CA LYS A 43 -14.54 1.99 1.58
C LYS A 43 -14.88 0.50 1.65
N LEU A 44 -14.09 -0.30 2.35
CA LEU A 44 -14.40 -1.70 2.60
C LEU A 44 -15.08 -1.86 3.96
N ASP A 45 -16.11 -2.72 4.02
CA ASP A 45 -16.63 -3.15 5.32
C ASP A 45 -15.62 -4.06 6.04
N LYS A 46 -15.89 -4.39 7.31
CA LYS A 46 -14.96 -5.20 8.12
C LYS A 46 -14.68 -6.59 7.53
N TYR A 47 -15.68 -7.20 6.91
CA TYR A 47 -15.54 -8.52 6.30
C TYR A 47 -14.75 -8.44 5.00
N GLU A 48 -15.08 -7.46 4.15
CA GLU A 48 -14.34 -7.17 2.92
C GLU A 48 -12.88 -6.85 3.24
N LEU A 49 -12.61 -6.01 4.23
CA LEU A 49 -11.26 -5.63 4.63
C LEU A 49 -10.46 -6.84 5.12
N ALA A 50 -11.05 -7.67 5.99
CA ALA A 50 -10.40 -8.89 6.47
C ALA A 50 -10.07 -9.85 5.31
N LYS A 51 -11.00 -10.01 4.36
CA LYS A 51 -10.81 -10.84 3.17
C LYS A 51 -9.72 -10.27 2.26
N ALA A 52 -9.72 -8.96 2.01
CA ALA A 52 -8.71 -8.27 1.22
C ALA A 52 -7.30 -8.47 1.81
N ILE A 53 -7.15 -8.33 3.13
CA ILE A 53 -5.88 -8.57 3.82
C ILE A 53 -5.43 -10.02 3.62
N VAL A 54 -6.30 -11.01 3.87
CA VAL A 54 -5.92 -12.43 3.76
C VAL A 54 -5.55 -12.79 2.32
N GLU A 55 -6.39 -12.45 1.34
CA GLU A 55 -6.15 -12.77 -0.08
C GLU A 55 -4.97 -11.97 -0.65
N GLY A 56 -4.80 -10.73 -0.22
CA GLY A 56 -3.69 -9.88 -0.65
C GLY A 56 -2.35 -10.39 -0.13
N LEU A 57 -2.28 -10.78 1.14
CA LEU A 57 -1.08 -11.40 1.70
C LEU A 57 -0.77 -12.74 1.02
N GLU A 58 -1.77 -13.55 0.73
CA GLU A 58 -1.57 -14.80 -0.02
C GLU A 58 -1.08 -14.52 -1.45
N THR A 59 -1.58 -13.48 -2.09
CA THR A 59 -1.10 -13.04 -3.41
C THR A 59 0.36 -12.59 -3.35
N ALA A 60 0.73 -11.77 -2.37
CA ALA A 60 2.09 -11.28 -2.17
C ALA A 60 3.10 -12.39 -1.84
N ARG A 61 2.65 -13.51 -1.26
CA ARG A 61 3.50 -14.70 -1.06
C ARG A 61 3.93 -15.36 -2.36
N HIS A 62 3.20 -15.17 -3.45
CA HIS A 62 3.50 -15.76 -4.75
C HIS A 62 4.42 -14.88 -5.61
N PHE A 63 4.74 -13.67 -5.17
CA PHE A 63 5.72 -12.83 -5.85
C PHE A 63 7.14 -13.36 -5.63
N ARG A 64 7.83 -13.63 -6.73
CA ARG A 64 9.26 -14.01 -6.74
C ARG A 64 10.19 -12.80 -6.90
N GLN A 65 9.61 -11.69 -7.33
CA GLN A 65 10.24 -10.40 -7.57
C GLN A 65 9.20 -9.32 -7.30
N PRO A 66 9.60 -8.05 -7.03
CA PRO A 66 8.66 -6.96 -6.88
C PRO A 66 7.62 -6.90 -7.99
N GLY A 67 6.39 -6.58 -7.64
CA GLY A 67 5.30 -6.54 -8.60
C GLY A 67 3.94 -6.22 -7.99
N MET A 68 2.98 -5.98 -8.88
CA MET A 68 1.63 -5.62 -8.53
C MET A 68 0.64 -6.64 -9.12
N LYS A 69 -0.40 -6.98 -8.35
CA LYS A 69 -1.54 -7.75 -8.81
C LYS A 69 -2.84 -7.18 -8.33
N GLU A 70 -3.89 -7.45 -9.09
CA GLU A 70 -5.25 -7.19 -8.69
C GLU A 70 -5.89 -8.44 -8.10
N ILE A 71 -6.66 -8.25 -7.03
CA ILE A 71 -7.60 -9.23 -6.48
C ILE A 71 -9.01 -8.62 -6.50
N VAL A 72 -10.02 -9.49 -6.46
CA VAL A 72 -11.44 -9.07 -6.43
C VAL A 72 -12.08 -9.55 -5.13
N VAL A 73 -12.44 -8.60 -4.29
CA VAL A 73 -13.06 -8.82 -2.98
C VAL A 73 -14.51 -8.34 -3.05
N ASN A 74 -15.46 -9.29 -3.04
CA ASN A 74 -16.89 -9.00 -3.12
C ASN A 74 -17.28 -8.07 -4.28
N GLY A 75 -16.63 -8.24 -5.44
CA GLY A 75 -16.86 -7.42 -6.63
C GLY A 75 -16.12 -6.09 -6.65
N LYS A 76 -15.40 -5.72 -5.58
CA LYS A 76 -14.50 -4.57 -5.54
C LYS A 76 -13.08 -5.00 -5.90
N ARG A 77 -12.41 -4.17 -6.70
CA ARG A 77 -11.02 -4.39 -7.11
C ARG A 77 -10.10 -3.85 -6.00
N VAL A 78 -9.10 -4.64 -5.62
CA VAL A 78 -8.05 -4.23 -4.68
C VAL A 78 -6.71 -4.55 -5.33
N TRP A 79 -5.78 -3.60 -5.30
CA TRP A 79 -4.42 -3.80 -5.75
C TRP A 79 -3.53 -4.20 -4.59
N VAL A 80 -2.64 -5.14 -4.88
CA VAL A 80 -1.62 -5.69 -4.00
C VAL A 80 -0.29 -5.38 -4.68
N ASP A 81 0.41 -4.39 -4.16
CA ASP A 81 1.76 -4.04 -4.58
C ASP A 81 2.78 -4.59 -3.58
N ASP A 82 3.84 -5.22 -4.06
CA ASP A 82 4.98 -5.63 -3.25
C ASP A 82 6.25 -5.11 -3.91
N ASN A 83 6.89 -4.13 -3.27
CA ASN A 83 8.14 -3.56 -3.78
C ASN A 83 9.39 -4.31 -3.28
N GLY A 84 9.22 -5.43 -2.57
CA GLY A 84 10.28 -6.23 -1.95
C GLY A 84 10.56 -5.86 -0.49
N SER A 85 10.13 -4.68 -0.03
CA SER A 85 10.26 -4.22 1.37
C SER A 85 8.93 -3.94 2.05
N VAL A 86 7.94 -3.49 1.28
CA VAL A 86 6.59 -3.15 1.75
C VAL A 86 5.58 -3.81 0.83
N ILE A 87 4.57 -4.42 1.44
CA ILE A 87 3.35 -4.87 0.78
C ILE A 87 2.28 -3.80 1.04
N THR A 88 1.74 -3.21 -0.02
CA THR A 88 0.67 -2.21 0.06
C THR A 88 -0.61 -2.80 -0.51
N LEU A 89 -1.68 -2.78 0.28
CA LEU A 89 -3.03 -3.02 -0.23
C LEU A 89 -3.74 -1.69 -0.40
N MET A 90 -4.33 -1.49 -1.57
CA MET A 90 -4.95 -0.22 -1.95
C MET A 90 -6.09 -0.41 -2.94
N LEU A 91 -6.94 0.60 -3.07
CA LEU A 91 -7.89 0.63 -4.18
C LEU A 91 -7.20 1.17 -5.43
N PRO A 92 -7.66 0.83 -6.65
CA PRO A 92 -7.02 1.29 -7.89
C PRO A 92 -6.92 2.81 -8.02
N GLU A 93 -7.83 3.57 -7.41
CA GLU A 93 -7.81 5.04 -7.41
C GLU A 93 -6.77 5.68 -6.48
N ASP A 94 -6.10 4.88 -5.63
CA ASP A 94 -5.07 5.37 -4.70
C ASP A 94 -3.65 5.28 -5.27
N TYR A 95 -3.47 4.68 -6.45
CA TYR A 95 -2.20 4.56 -7.15
C TYR A 95 -2.01 5.68 -8.16
#